data_AF-A0A2U3RBS1-F1
#
_entry.id   AF-A0A2U3RBS1-F1
#
_cell.length_a   1.000
_cell.length_b   1.000
_cell.length_c   1.000
_cell.angle_alpha   90.00
_cell.angle_beta   90.00
_cell.angle_gamma   90.00
#
_symmetry.space_group_name_H-M   'P 1'
#
loop_
_entity.id
_entity.type
_entity.pdbx_description
1 polymer ?
#
loop_
_entity_poly.entity_id
_entity_poly.type
_entity_poly.pdbx_seq_one_letter_code
_entity_poly.pdbx_strand_id
1 'polypeptide(L)'
;MKIGVEMAIKFARIEFLRRSEGGDSCRKAAYNARTIVKNKQTGIRYNFSRKKDNVYHTVLIPDYVNQDFKNIQTLMNEVERTETRENSKLLKDIVIALPDEKELNLEHRIELTHRIVDAMEWVQNGLGVQIDIHKPQIGDKNWHVHILVTTRRFKENGEELGDKAVDLEPKFRTVKGQPYII
;
A
#
# COMPACT_ATOMS: atom_id res chain seq x y z
N MET A 1 -41.55 -0.82 8.02
CA MET A 1 -40.23 -1.29 7.56
C MET A 1 -39.48 -0.08 7.01
N LYS A 2 -38.64 0.58 7.82
CA LYS A 2 -37.75 1.63 7.30
C LYS A 2 -36.58 0.92 6.64
N ILE A 3 -36.54 0.97 5.31
CA ILE A 3 -35.37 0.57 4.54
C ILE A 3 -34.34 1.66 4.85
N GLY A 4 -33.54 1.45 5.90
CA GLY A 4 -32.43 2.34 6.19
C GLY A 4 -31.51 2.26 5.00
N VAL A 5 -31.35 3.37 4.28
CA VAL A 5 -30.23 3.52 3.34
C VAL A 5 -28.98 3.43 4.22
N GLU A 6 -28.37 2.25 4.26
CA GLU A 6 -27.20 2.00 5.09
C GLU A 6 -26.02 2.77 4.49
N MET A 7 -25.50 3.73 5.25
CA MET A 7 -24.47 4.65 4.79
C MET A 7 -23.12 3.93 4.69
N ALA A 8 -22.50 3.98 3.51
CA ALA A 8 -21.13 3.55 3.29
C ALA A 8 -20.15 4.27 4.24
N ILE A 9 -19.13 3.55 4.73
CA ILE A 9 -18.05 4.14 5.52
C ILE A 9 -17.18 5.00 4.59
N LYS A 10 -17.24 6.32 4.74
CA LYS A 10 -16.43 7.27 3.98
C LYS A 10 -15.11 7.52 4.72
N PHE A 11 -14.08 6.76 4.39
CA PHE A 11 -12.79 6.86 5.05
C PHE A 11 -11.65 6.65 4.06
N ALA A 12 -10.66 7.55 4.12
CA ALA A 12 -9.37 7.37 3.50
C ALA A 12 -8.29 7.90 4.45
N ARG A 13 -7.17 7.19 4.54
CA ARG A 13 -5.98 7.59 5.29
C ARG A 13 -4.75 7.38 4.43
N ILE A 14 -3.86 8.37 4.43
CA ILE A 14 -2.57 8.30 3.76
C ILE A 14 -1.51 8.70 4.78
N GLU A 15 -0.55 7.83 5.00
CA GLU A 15 0.59 8.08 5.89
C GLU A 15 1.88 7.50 5.30
N PHE A 16 3.03 7.88 5.86
CA PHE A 16 4.29 7.19 5.54
C PHE A 16 4.55 6.13 6.61
N LEU A 17 4.88 4.91 6.19
CA LEU A 17 5.48 3.93 7.08
C LEU A 17 6.92 4.38 7.39
N ARG A 18 7.19 4.78 8.63
CA ARG A 18 8.47 5.36 9.06
C ARG A 18 9.25 4.39 9.93
N ARG A 19 10.54 4.23 9.63
CA ARG A 19 11.44 3.38 10.42
C ARG A 19 11.58 3.90 11.86
N SER A 20 11.69 5.22 12.04
CA SER A 20 11.81 5.88 13.35
C SER A 20 10.63 5.63 14.30
N GLU A 21 9.48 5.21 13.77
CA GLU A 21 8.26 4.91 14.53
C GLU A 21 8.05 3.38 14.69
N GLY A 22 9.12 2.58 14.48
CA GLY A 22 9.05 1.12 14.49
C GLY A 22 8.44 0.51 13.22
N GLY A 23 8.43 1.27 12.12
CA GLY A 23 8.01 0.79 10.81
C GLY A 23 8.98 -0.23 10.24
N ASP A 24 8.41 -1.26 9.60
CA ASP A 24 9.13 -2.33 8.89
C ASP A 24 8.26 -2.72 7.70
N SER A 25 8.79 -2.58 6.48
CA SER A 25 8.05 -2.78 5.23
C SER A 25 7.64 -4.25 5.08
N CYS A 26 8.52 -5.18 5.46
CA CYS A 26 8.27 -6.62 5.42
C CYS A 26 7.13 -7.01 6.38
N ARG A 27 7.13 -6.46 7.60
CA ARG A 27 6.07 -6.68 8.60
C ARG A 27 4.74 -6.16 8.09
N LYS A 28 4.71 -4.94 7.57
CA LYS A 28 3.49 -4.28 7.10
C LYS A 28 2.89 -5.02 5.90
N ALA A 29 3.71 -5.33 4.90
CA ALA A 29 3.31 -6.08 3.72
C ALA A 29 2.82 -7.49 4.07
N ALA A 30 3.53 -8.22 4.94
CA ALA A 30 3.09 -9.54 5.39
C ALA A 30 1.77 -9.47 6.16
N TYR A 31 1.62 -8.44 7.01
CA TYR A 31 0.40 -8.23 7.78
C TYR A 31 -0.78 -7.98 6.87
N ASN A 32 -0.66 -7.10 5.88
CA ASN A 32 -1.74 -6.78 4.95
C ASN A 32 -2.09 -7.98 4.06
N ALA A 33 -1.08 -8.64 3.47
CA ALA A 33 -1.30 -9.80 2.61
C ALA A 33 -1.73 -11.08 3.33
N ARG A 34 -1.74 -11.08 4.68
CA ARG A 34 -1.92 -12.27 5.53
C ARG A 34 -0.99 -13.41 5.11
N THR A 35 0.29 -13.11 4.97
CA THR A 35 1.29 -14.09 4.53
C THR A 35 2.52 -14.05 5.41
N ILE A 36 3.59 -14.69 4.95
CA ILE A 36 4.87 -14.78 5.63
C ILE A 36 5.90 -14.01 4.83
N VAL A 37 6.60 -13.08 5.49
CA VAL A 37 7.78 -12.40 4.92
C VAL A 37 8.88 -12.35 5.96
N LYS A 38 10.10 -12.66 5.55
CA LYS A 38 11.31 -12.47 6.35
C LYS A 38 11.96 -11.15 5.98
N ASN A 39 12.24 -10.30 6.96
CA ASN A 39 13.15 -9.18 6.78
C ASN A 39 14.59 -9.73 6.81
N LYS A 40 15.33 -9.58 5.72
CA LYS A 40 16.71 -10.10 5.58
C LYS A 40 17.72 -9.33 6.43
N GLN A 41 17.47 -8.06 6.72
CA GLN A 41 18.38 -7.23 7.53
C GLN A 41 18.28 -7.56 9.01
N THR A 42 17.06 -7.69 9.53
CA THR A 42 16.83 -7.98 10.95
C THR A 42 16.79 -9.48 11.26
N GLY A 43 16.63 -10.31 10.22
CA GLY A 43 16.44 -11.76 10.34
C GLY A 43 15.03 -12.17 10.81
N ILE A 44 14.17 -11.22 11.19
CA ILE A 44 12.83 -11.48 11.74
C ILE A 44 11.92 -12.05 10.66
N ARG A 45 11.21 -13.13 11.00
CA ARG A 45 10.19 -13.77 10.16
C ARG A 45 8.80 -13.41 10.65
N TYR A 46 8.10 -12.55 9.92
CA TYR A 46 6.72 -12.18 10.21
C TYR A 46 5.77 -13.20 9.61
N ASN A 47 4.83 -13.74 10.40
CA ASN A 47 3.88 -14.74 9.96
C ASN A 47 2.45 -14.34 10.34
N PHE A 48 1.68 -13.90 9.35
CA PHE A 48 0.28 -13.51 9.51
C PHE A 48 -0.69 -14.43 8.76
N SER A 49 -0.22 -15.58 8.27
CA SER A 49 -0.98 -16.56 7.47
C SER A 49 -2.21 -17.16 8.16
N ARG A 50 -2.33 -17.00 9.47
CA ARG A 50 -3.49 -17.44 10.26
C ARG A 50 -4.71 -16.53 10.09
N LYS A 51 -4.52 -15.28 9.65
CA LYS A 51 -5.63 -14.35 9.34
C LYS A 51 -6.18 -14.67 7.94
N LYS A 52 -7.50 -14.58 7.76
CA LYS A 52 -8.22 -15.09 6.56
C LYS A 52 -9.19 -14.07 5.96
N ASP A 53 -9.09 -12.83 6.39
CA ASP A 53 -9.92 -11.71 5.96
C ASP A 53 -9.38 -11.01 4.69
N ASN A 54 -8.13 -11.22 4.30
CA ASN A 54 -7.66 -10.78 2.98
C ASN A 54 -8.21 -11.68 1.88
N VAL A 55 -8.96 -11.09 0.95
CA VAL A 55 -9.63 -11.80 -0.14
C VAL A 55 -9.07 -11.47 -1.51
N TYR A 56 -8.17 -10.49 -1.61
CA TYR A 56 -7.46 -10.17 -2.85
C TYR A 56 -6.09 -9.61 -2.52
N HIS A 57 -5.05 -10.15 -3.17
CA HIS A 57 -3.69 -9.69 -3.06
C HIS A 57 -3.09 -9.57 -4.46
N THR A 58 -2.44 -8.44 -4.75
CA THR A 58 -1.59 -8.32 -5.93
C THR A 58 -0.46 -7.33 -5.70
N VAL A 59 0.58 -7.43 -6.53
CA VAL A 59 1.65 -6.45 -6.63
C VAL A 59 1.74 -6.00 -8.08
N LEU A 60 1.62 -4.70 -8.28
CA LEU A 60 1.78 -4.03 -9.56
C LEU A 60 3.16 -3.38 -9.62
N ILE A 61 3.82 -3.57 -10.74
CA ILE A 61 5.14 -3.02 -11.05
C ILE A 61 5.16 -2.62 -12.53
N PRO A 62 6.03 -1.68 -12.94
CA PRO A 62 6.21 -1.34 -14.34
C PRO A 62 6.64 -2.56 -15.17
N ASP A 63 6.27 -2.61 -16.45
CA ASP A 63 6.55 -3.76 -17.32
C ASP A 63 8.04 -4.04 -17.53
N TYR A 64 8.88 -2.99 -17.51
CA TYR A 64 10.33 -3.12 -17.67
C TYR A 64 11.04 -3.70 -16.44
N VAL A 65 10.34 -3.80 -15.30
CA VAL A 65 10.92 -4.26 -14.04
C VAL A 65 10.98 -5.78 -13.99
N ASN A 66 12.02 -6.32 -13.37
CA ASN A 66 12.14 -7.75 -13.10
C ASN A 66 10.88 -8.26 -12.36
N GLN A 67 10.22 -9.25 -12.95
CA GLN A 67 8.93 -9.71 -12.48
C GLN A 67 8.99 -10.46 -11.13
N ASP A 68 10.19 -10.80 -10.65
CA ASP A 68 10.40 -11.29 -9.27
C ASP A 68 9.95 -10.26 -8.22
N PHE A 69 9.91 -8.97 -8.56
CA PHE A 69 9.37 -7.92 -7.69
C PHE A 69 7.85 -8.00 -7.48
N LYS A 70 7.11 -8.81 -8.27
CA LYS A 70 5.72 -9.14 -7.94
C LYS A 70 5.59 -9.94 -6.64
N ASN A 71 6.69 -10.54 -6.16
CA ASN A 71 6.73 -11.17 -4.85
C ASN A 71 7.07 -10.15 -3.76
N ILE A 72 6.18 -9.98 -2.77
CA ILE A 72 6.42 -9.05 -1.65
C ILE A 72 7.65 -9.40 -0.80
N GLN A 73 8.07 -10.66 -0.75
CA GLN A 73 9.33 -11.07 -0.11
C GLN A 73 10.54 -10.42 -0.80
N THR A 74 10.49 -10.25 -2.12
CA THR A 74 11.52 -9.59 -2.93
C THR A 74 11.39 -8.08 -2.80
N LEU A 75 10.21 -7.53 -3.13
CA LEU A 75 9.96 -6.08 -3.14
C LEU A 75 10.24 -5.40 -1.81
N MET A 76 9.74 -5.96 -0.71
CA MET A 76 9.88 -5.32 0.60
C MET A 76 11.30 -5.39 1.12
N ASN A 77 12.05 -6.45 0.79
CA ASN A 77 13.46 -6.50 1.14
C ASN A 77 14.30 -5.52 0.32
N GLU A 78 13.90 -5.23 -0.91
CA GLU A 78 14.52 -4.16 -1.69
C GLU A 78 14.22 -2.77 -1.11
N VAL A 79 12.98 -2.53 -0.67
CA VAL A 79 12.63 -1.32 0.10
C VAL A 79 13.50 -1.19 1.36
N GLU A 80 13.62 -2.25 2.15
CA GLU A 80 14.47 -2.24 3.36
C GLU A 80 15.93 -1.97 2.98
N ARG A 81 16.46 -2.62 1.94
CA ARG A 81 17.86 -2.48 1.48
C ARG A 81 18.19 -1.04 1.11
N THR A 82 17.28 -0.37 0.41
CA THR A 82 17.55 0.95 -0.18
C THR A 82 17.28 2.11 0.81
N GLU A 83 16.52 1.86 1.88
CA GLU A 83 16.24 2.83 2.95
C GLU A 83 17.14 2.62 4.18
N THR A 84 18.35 3.20 4.12
CA THR A 84 19.44 2.95 5.09
C THR A 84 19.45 3.85 6.33
N ARG A 85 18.62 4.91 6.38
CA ARG A 85 18.60 5.85 7.50
C ARG A 85 17.56 5.47 8.55
N GLU A 86 17.80 5.79 9.82
CA GLU A 86 16.87 5.53 10.92
C GLU A 86 15.51 6.23 10.76
N ASN A 87 15.50 7.40 10.10
CA ASN A 87 14.31 8.21 9.85
C ASN A 87 13.69 8.00 8.46
N SER A 88 14.06 6.90 7.79
CA SER A 88 13.58 6.59 6.44
C SER A 88 12.07 6.45 6.37
N LYS A 89 11.48 6.99 5.30
CA LYS A 89 10.10 6.72 4.87
C LYS A 89 10.14 5.51 3.94
N LEU A 90 9.68 4.37 4.43
CA LEU A 90 9.79 3.08 3.75
C LEU A 90 8.76 2.93 2.64
N LEU A 91 7.50 3.20 2.96
CA LEU A 91 6.35 3.07 2.08
C LEU A 91 5.39 4.22 2.29
N LYS A 92 4.59 4.56 1.27
CA LYS A 92 3.32 5.26 1.47
C LYS A 92 2.26 4.21 1.79
N ASP A 93 1.63 4.33 2.96
CA ASP A 93 0.61 3.42 3.48
C ASP A 93 -0.76 4.09 3.35
N ILE A 94 -1.60 3.50 2.51
CA ILE A 94 -2.91 4.05 2.17
C ILE A 94 -3.97 3.04 2.55
N VAL A 95 -5.00 3.51 3.26
CA VAL A 95 -6.17 2.71 3.61
C VAL A 95 -7.41 3.43 3.11
N ILE A 96 -8.23 2.72 2.34
CA ILE A 96 -9.49 3.26 1.81
C ILE A 96 -10.61 2.29 2.18
N ALA A 97 -11.66 2.81 2.80
CA ALA A 97 -12.89 2.04 2.98
C ALA A 97 -13.56 1.85 1.62
N LEU A 98 -13.88 0.60 1.30
CA LEU A 98 -14.59 0.24 0.08
C LEU A 98 -16.09 0.12 0.37
N PRO A 99 -16.95 0.32 -0.64
CA PRO A 99 -18.39 0.33 -0.42
C PRO A 99 -18.92 -1.09 -0.05
N ASP A 100 -19.89 -1.20 0.86
CA ASP A 100 -20.47 -2.47 1.40
C ASP A 100 -21.82 -2.83 0.75
N GLU A 101 -22.23 -2.11 -0.29
CA GLU A 101 -23.50 -2.31 -0.98
C GLU A 101 -23.61 -3.75 -1.48
N LYS A 102 -24.79 -4.36 -1.25
CA LYS A 102 -25.06 -5.78 -1.56
C LYS A 102 -24.95 -6.10 -3.05
N GLU A 103 -25.13 -5.08 -3.90
CA GLU A 103 -25.03 -5.17 -5.35
C GLU A 103 -23.57 -5.22 -5.83
N LEU A 104 -22.61 -4.85 -4.97
CA LEU A 104 -21.19 -4.94 -5.28
C LEU A 104 -20.64 -6.28 -4.83
N ASN A 105 -19.99 -7.00 -5.74
CA ASN A 105 -19.24 -8.22 -5.42
C ASN A 105 -17.74 -7.89 -5.22
N LEU A 106 -16.90 -8.92 -5.05
CA LEU A 106 -15.45 -8.73 -4.90
C LEU A 106 -14.81 -8.15 -6.18
N GLU A 107 -15.26 -8.56 -7.37
CA GLU A 107 -14.69 -8.10 -8.64
C GLU A 107 -14.90 -6.60 -8.84
N HIS A 108 -16.08 -6.07 -8.52
CA HIS A 108 -16.33 -4.63 -8.56
C HIS A 108 -15.39 -3.85 -7.60
N ARG A 109 -15.08 -4.44 -6.43
CA ARG A 109 -14.17 -3.85 -5.44
C ARG A 109 -12.71 -3.89 -5.89
N ILE A 110 -12.32 -4.97 -6.58
CA ILE A 110 -11.02 -5.08 -7.24
C ILE A 110 -10.92 -4.02 -8.34
N GLU A 111 -11.90 -3.95 -9.26
CA GLU A 111 -11.90 -2.97 -10.35
C GLU A 111 -11.82 -1.53 -9.83
N LEU A 112 -12.64 -1.17 -8.84
CA LEU A 112 -12.60 0.15 -8.20
C LEU A 112 -11.20 0.46 -7.65
N THR A 113 -10.58 -0.51 -6.98
CA THR A 113 -9.24 -0.35 -6.42
C THR A 113 -8.18 -0.14 -7.50
N HIS A 114 -8.21 -0.92 -8.58
CA HIS A 114 -7.27 -0.76 -9.69
C HIS A 114 -7.46 0.58 -10.40
N ARG A 115 -8.70 1.02 -10.62
CA ARG A 115 -8.98 2.35 -11.18
C ARG A 115 -8.44 3.49 -10.33
N ILE A 116 -8.47 3.35 -9.00
CA ILE A 116 -7.83 4.32 -8.08
C ILE A 116 -6.32 4.29 -8.29
N VAL A 117 -5.68 3.12 -8.31
CA VAL A 117 -4.23 3.00 -8.48
C VAL A 117 -3.77 3.55 -9.84
N ASP A 118 -4.50 3.26 -10.91
CA ASP A 118 -4.23 3.76 -12.26
C ASP A 118 -4.36 5.28 -12.33
N ALA A 119 -5.41 5.85 -11.73
CA ALA A 119 -5.61 7.30 -11.68
C ALA A 119 -4.51 8.05 -10.89
N MET A 120 -3.81 7.35 -9.99
CA MET A 120 -2.66 7.90 -9.25
C MET A 120 -1.34 7.78 -10.02
N GLU A 121 -1.32 7.08 -11.16
CA GLU A 121 -0.19 6.91 -12.07
C GLU A 121 1.11 6.39 -11.41
N TRP A 122 1.02 5.71 -10.26
CA TRP A 122 2.21 5.30 -9.51
C TRP A 122 3.08 4.31 -10.30
N VAL A 123 2.45 3.32 -10.93
CA VAL A 123 3.15 2.28 -11.70
C VAL A 123 3.78 2.91 -12.96
N GLN A 124 3.07 3.80 -13.62
CA GLN A 124 3.53 4.55 -14.80
C GLN A 124 4.72 5.45 -14.44
N ASN A 125 4.77 5.95 -13.21
CA ASN A 125 5.89 6.70 -12.65
C ASN A 125 7.00 5.83 -12.05
N GLY A 126 7.03 4.52 -12.32
CA GLY A 126 8.11 3.63 -11.92
C GLY A 126 8.04 3.10 -10.48
N LEU A 127 6.90 3.26 -9.78
CA LEU A 127 6.75 2.79 -8.40
C LEU A 127 6.14 1.39 -8.34
N GLY A 128 6.51 0.62 -7.31
CA GLY A 128 5.85 -0.65 -6.97
C GLY A 128 4.64 -0.40 -6.08
N VAL A 129 3.54 -1.10 -6.33
CA VAL A 129 2.28 -0.97 -5.59
C VAL A 129 1.79 -2.34 -5.14
N GLN A 130 1.70 -2.56 -3.83
CA GLN A 130 1.01 -3.73 -3.27
C GLN A 130 -0.43 -3.36 -2.91
N ILE A 131 -1.37 -4.24 -3.23
CA ILE A 131 -2.81 -4.09 -2.95
C ILE A 131 -3.28 -5.30 -2.14
N ASP A 132 -4.01 -5.03 -1.05
CA ASP A 132 -4.66 -6.05 -0.22
C ASP A 132 -6.09 -5.64 0.15
N ILE A 133 -7.09 -6.38 -0.30
CA ILE A 133 -8.51 -6.10 0.02
C ILE A 133 -8.96 -7.02 1.15
N HIS A 134 -9.38 -6.42 2.26
CA HIS A 134 -9.91 -7.14 3.42
C HIS A 134 -11.43 -7.08 3.42
N LYS A 135 -12.06 -8.24 3.60
CA LYS A 135 -13.50 -8.36 3.81
C LYS A 135 -13.87 -8.06 5.27
N PRO A 136 -15.11 -7.63 5.53
CA PRO A 136 -15.61 -7.48 6.88
C PRO A 136 -15.55 -8.79 7.68
N GLN A 137 -15.39 -8.67 8.99
CA GLN A 137 -15.63 -9.77 9.91
C GLN A 137 -17.14 -9.94 10.14
N ILE A 138 -17.54 -11.07 10.73
CA ILE A 138 -18.95 -11.33 11.05
C ILE A 138 -19.47 -10.23 11.98
N GLY A 139 -20.51 -9.51 11.55
CA GLY A 139 -21.10 -8.39 12.30
C GLY A 139 -20.46 -7.03 12.05
N ASP A 140 -19.43 -6.96 11.22
CA ASP A 140 -18.82 -5.72 10.70
C ASP A 140 -19.23 -5.51 9.23
N LYS A 141 -19.06 -4.29 8.73
CA LYS A 141 -19.32 -3.86 7.34
C LYS A 141 -18.09 -3.23 6.69
N ASN A 142 -16.95 -3.29 7.35
CA ASN A 142 -15.74 -2.59 6.93
C ASN A 142 -14.94 -3.34 5.85
N TRP A 143 -15.45 -3.31 4.61
CA TRP A 143 -14.59 -3.56 3.46
C TRP A 143 -13.55 -2.46 3.37
N HIS A 144 -12.29 -2.84 3.21
CA HIS A 144 -11.24 -1.85 3.02
C HIS A 144 -10.09 -2.43 2.23
N VAL A 145 -9.37 -1.55 1.56
CA VAL A 145 -8.13 -1.88 0.88
C VAL A 145 -6.96 -1.22 1.58
N HIS A 146 -5.87 -1.96 1.73
CA HIS A 146 -4.55 -1.41 2.00
C HIS A 146 -3.79 -1.32 0.69
N ILE A 147 -3.24 -0.15 0.39
CA ILE A 147 -2.37 0.08 -0.75
C ILE A 147 -1.02 0.56 -0.21
N LEU A 148 0.03 -0.22 -0.47
CA LEU A 148 1.40 0.13 -0.11
C LEU A 148 2.16 0.53 -1.36
N VAL A 149 2.70 1.74 -1.40
CA VAL A 149 3.47 2.26 -2.54
C VAL A 149 4.93 2.44 -2.13
N THR A 150 5.87 1.99 -2.97
CA THR A 150 7.29 2.29 -2.75
C THR A 150 7.54 3.80 -2.78
N THR A 151 8.43 4.31 -1.93
CA THR A 151 8.79 5.75 -1.95
C THR A 151 9.86 6.08 -2.98
N ARG A 152 10.40 5.05 -3.65
CA ARG A 152 11.43 5.12 -4.68
C ARG A 152 10.97 4.43 -5.94
N ARG A 153 11.42 4.96 -7.07
CA ARG A 153 11.21 4.37 -8.39
C ARG A 153 12.15 3.19 -8.61
N PHE A 154 11.77 2.24 -9.46
CA PHE A 154 12.71 1.31 -10.05
C PHE A 154 13.63 2.05 -11.02
N LYS A 155 14.92 1.68 -11.03
CA LYS A 155 15.86 2.16 -12.06
C LYS A 155 15.50 1.59 -13.42
N GLU A 156 15.93 2.24 -14.50
CA GLU A 156 15.65 1.83 -15.88
C GLU A 156 16.09 0.39 -16.20
N ASN A 157 17.10 -0.14 -15.51
CA ASN A 157 17.53 -1.53 -15.65
C ASN A 157 16.52 -2.56 -15.10
N GLY A 158 15.52 -2.13 -14.33
CA GLY A 158 14.47 -2.97 -13.79
C GLY A 158 14.87 -3.87 -12.62
N GLU A 159 16.11 -3.77 -12.11
CA GLU A 159 16.65 -4.73 -11.13
C GLU A 159 16.68 -4.21 -9.69
N GLU A 160 16.52 -2.90 -9.46
CA GLU A 160 16.57 -2.32 -8.11
C GLU A 160 15.83 -0.98 -8.00
N LEU A 161 15.57 -0.56 -6.76
CA LEU A 161 15.04 0.76 -6.46
C LEU A 161 16.14 1.82 -6.53
N GLY A 162 15.82 2.96 -7.14
CA GLY A 162 16.68 4.12 -7.32
C GLY A 162 16.19 5.33 -6.53
N ASP A 163 15.96 6.43 -7.22
CA ASP A 163 15.66 7.73 -6.60
C ASP A 163 14.27 7.79 -5.97
N LYS A 164 14.15 8.63 -4.94
CA LYS A 164 12.86 8.89 -4.29
C LYS A 164 11.93 9.67 -5.22
N ALA A 165 10.66 9.29 -5.28
CA ALA A 165 9.63 9.96 -6.04
C ALA A 165 9.07 11.20 -5.33
N VAL A 166 9.96 12.13 -4.93
CA VAL A 166 9.60 13.33 -4.17
C VAL A 166 8.78 14.34 -4.98
N ASP A 167 8.89 14.27 -6.30
CA ASP A 167 8.17 15.09 -7.26
C ASP A 167 6.67 14.76 -7.33
N LEU A 168 6.27 13.55 -6.91
CA LEU A 168 4.87 13.13 -6.80
C LEU A 168 4.23 13.51 -5.47
N GLU A 169 5.00 14.07 -4.53
CA GLU A 169 4.46 14.52 -3.25
C GLU A 169 3.90 15.95 -3.37
N PRO A 170 2.81 16.27 -2.65
CA PRO A 170 2.28 17.63 -2.62
C PRO A 170 3.36 18.59 -2.12
N LYS A 171 3.50 19.71 -2.83
CA LYS A 171 4.39 20.79 -2.41
C LYS A 171 3.64 21.65 -1.40
N PHE A 172 4.33 22.00 -0.31
CA PHE A 172 3.77 22.85 0.71
C PHE A 172 4.53 24.17 0.77
N ARG A 173 3.79 25.26 0.96
CA ARG A 173 4.33 26.57 1.29
C ARG A 173 3.71 27.06 2.59
N THR A 174 4.55 27.51 3.52
CA THR A 174 4.07 28.13 4.75
C THR A 174 3.87 29.63 4.52
N VAL A 175 2.66 30.12 4.76
CA VAL A 175 2.33 31.56 4.74
C VAL A 175 1.81 31.94 6.10
N LYS A 176 2.45 32.93 6.76
CA LYS A 176 2.10 33.39 8.12
C LYS A 176 1.98 32.24 9.15
N GLY A 177 2.85 31.22 9.06
CA GLY A 177 2.88 30.08 9.98
C GLY A 177 1.89 28.95 9.64
N GLN A 178 1.04 29.12 8.62
CA GLN A 178 0.09 28.10 8.19
C GLN A 178 0.57 27.41 6.90
N PRO A 179 0.55 26.06 6.81
CA PRO A 179 0.94 25.34 5.60
C PRO A 179 -0.18 25.34 4.56
N TYR A 180 0.18 25.58 3.31
CA TYR A 180 -0.71 25.53 2.15
C TYR A 180 -0.13 24.57 1.11
N ILE A 181 -0.99 23.77 0.48
CA ILE A 181 -0.61 22.98 -0.70
C ILE A 181 -0.53 23.93 -1.90
N ILE A 182 0.53 23.83 -2.68
CA ILE A 182 0.79 24.64 -3.88
C ILE A 182 1.07 23.76 -5.09
#